data_AF-A0A1R3KTC8-F1
#
_entry.id   AF-A0A1R3KTC8-F1
#
_cell.length_a   1.000
_cell.length_b   1.000
_cell.length_c   1.000
_cell.angle_alpha   90.00
_cell.angle_beta   90.00
_cell.angle_gamma   90.00
#
_symmetry.space_group_name_H-M   'P 1'
#
loop_
_entity.id
_entity.type
_entity.pdbx_description
1 polymer ?
#
loop_
_entity_poly.entity_id
_entity_poly.type
_entity_poly.pdbx_seq_one_letter_code
_entity_poly.pdbx_strand_id
1 'polypeptide(L)'
;MALLGRKLESLLVSHALPKSIIFIHSRSLTQQSNNNDSIVNAISNSFKKTHSWDALTKAFSSVQLTHSLVQQILLQLNHPDHARSALNFFYWSAKTQNFQHQIYSYCIAIHILVHAHQLTEAKILIQSALKNCASDSTSIVESLLGSYNVVGSCPLVFDLLVQAYAKLRMLEDGFEEMEDMDLKPYDETFSHLIEGCAKAGEMKAK
;
A
#
# COMPACT_ATOMS: atom_id res chain seq x y z
N MET A 1 21.06 1.66 0.38
CA MET A 1 20.06 0.80 1.04
C MET A 1 20.05 0.94 2.56
N ALA A 2 21.16 0.70 3.29
CA ALA A 2 21.17 0.77 4.76
C ALA A 2 20.95 2.19 5.35
N LEU A 3 21.30 3.24 4.61
CA LEU A 3 21.14 4.65 5.05
C LEU A 3 19.69 5.13 5.00
N LEU A 4 18.92 4.73 3.97
CA LEU A 4 17.49 5.03 3.87
C LEU A 4 16.71 4.36 4.99
N GLY A 5 16.99 3.09 5.29
CA GLY A 5 16.42 2.38 6.42
C GLY A 5 16.70 3.10 7.75
N ARG A 6 17.95 3.54 7.99
CA ARG A 6 18.32 4.27 9.21
C ARG A 6 17.71 5.67 9.29
N LYS A 7 17.58 6.39 8.17
CA LYS A 7 17.01 7.74 8.14
C LYS A 7 15.48 7.72 8.25
N LEU A 8 14.82 6.76 7.59
CA LEU A 8 13.39 6.48 7.80
C LEU A 8 13.12 6.00 9.22
N GLU A 9 13.94 5.10 9.77
CA GLU A 9 13.82 4.73 11.19
C GLU A 9 14.03 5.95 12.09
N SER A 10 15.00 6.82 11.80
CA SER A 10 15.16 8.08 12.55
C SER A 10 13.95 9.00 12.41
N LEU A 11 13.34 9.14 11.23
CA LEU A 11 12.15 9.96 11.00
C LEU A 11 10.90 9.37 11.68
N LEU A 12 10.75 8.05 11.66
CA LEU A 12 9.70 7.31 12.35
C LEU A 12 9.87 7.33 13.88
N VAL A 13 11.11 7.42 14.37
CA VAL A 13 11.46 7.45 15.80
C VAL A 13 11.51 8.88 16.36
N SER A 14 11.90 9.89 15.55
CA SER A 14 12.14 11.27 16.00
C SER A 14 11.01 12.25 15.68
N HIS A 15 10.08 11.91 14.78
CA HIS A 15 8.90 12.70 14.52
C HIS A 15 7.64 11.86 14.71
N ALA A 16 6.80 12.29 15.65
CA ALA A 16 5.39 11.98 15.59
C ALA A 16 4.91 12.35 14.19
N LEU A 17 4.50 11.36 13.39
CA LEU A 17 3.61 11.61 12.24
C LEU A 17 2.56 12.63 12.72
N PRO A 18 2.21 13.64 11.90
CA PRO A 18 1.23 14.65 12.30
C PRO A 18 0.09 13.96 13.03
N LYS A 19 -0.15 14.32 14.30
CA LYS A 19 -1.14 13.60 15.14
C LYS A 19 -2.49 13.52 14.42
N SER A 20 -2.80 14.47 13.53
CA SER A 20 -3.93 14.43 12.59
C SER A 20 -3.99 13.17 11.71
N ILE A 21 -2.88 12.70 11.12
CA ILE A 21 -2.84 11.55 10.20
C ILE A 21 -3.14 10.23 10.95
N ILE A 22 -2.49 10.01 12.10
CA ILE A 22 -2.76 8.84 12.96
C ILE A 22 -4.18 8.91 13.52
N PHE A 23 -4.62 10.09 13.97
CA PHE A 23 -5.85 10.27 14.74
C PHE A 23 -7.13 10.29 13.88
N ILE A 24 -7.08 10.76 12.63
CA ILE A 24 -8.23 10.71 11.71
C ILE A 24 -8.52 9.25 11.32
N HIS A 25 -7.48 8.48 11.03
CA HIS A 25 -7.65 7.10 10.59
C HIS A 25 -8.00 6.14 11.74
N SER A 26 -7.39 6.32 12.92
CA SER A 26 -7.67 5.47 14.08
C SER A 26 -9.09 5.65 14.63
N ARG A 27 -9.67 6.86 14.57
CA ARG A 27 -11.05 7.11 15.04
C ARG A 27 -12.10 6.43 14.16
N SER A 28 -11.89 6.39 12.84
CA SER A 28 -12.84 5.77 11.90
C SER A 28 -12.97 4.26 12.10
N LEU A 29 -11.85 3.58 12.40
CA LEU A 29 -11.81 2.13 12.60
C LEU A 29 -12.47 1.64 13.90
N THR A 30 -12.69 2.52 14.88
CA THR A 30 -13.13 2.13 16.24
C THR A 30 -14.63 2.25 16.53
N GLN A 31 -15.48 2.70 15.59
CA GLN A 31 -16.86 3.12 15.93
C GLN A 31 -18.04 2.26 15.41
N GLN A 32 -17.84 1.05 14.88
CA GLN A 32 -18.95 0.16 14.46
C GLN A 32 -18.78 -1.27 15.00
N SER A 33 -18.88 -1.39 16.32
CA SER A 33 -18.56 -2.57 17.13
C SER A 33 -19.74 -3.55 17.22
N ASN A 34 -19.69 -4.62 16.41
CA ASN A 34 -20.15 -6.01 16.66
C ASN A 34 -20.54 -6.74 15.36
N ASN A 35 -21.30 -6.09 14.46
CA ASN A 35 -21.73 -6.73 13.21
C ASN A 35 -20.62 -6.69 12.14
N ASN A 36 -19.88 -5.59 12.06
CA ASN A 36 -18.76 -5.51 11.12
C ASN A 36 -17.66 -6.50 11.50
N ASP A 37 -17.37 -6.69 12.79
CA ASP A 37 -16.36 -7.65 13.24
C ASP A 37 -16.70 -9.08 12.84
N SER A 38 -17.98 -9.47 12.90
CA SER A 38 -18.41 -10.81 12.48
C SER A 38 -18.25 -11.00 10.96
N ILE A 39 -18.57 -9.98 10.17
CA ILE A 39 -18.42 -9.98 8.71
C ILE A 39 -16.92 -9.99 8.32
N VAL A 40 -16.11 -9.15 8.95
CA VAL A 40 -14.66 -9.08 8.78
C VAL A 40 -14.04 -10.45 9.05
N ASN A 41 -14.38 -11.06 10.19
CA ASN A 41 -13.94 -12.41 10.55
C ASN A 41 -14.38 -13.46 9.53
N ALA A 42 -15.63 -13.44 9.09
CA ALA A 42 -16.16 -14.41 8.13
C ALA A 42 -15.41 -14.32 6.79
N ILE A 43 -15.32 -13.12 6.21
CA ILE A 43 -14.65 -12.91 4.92
C ILE A 43 -13.16 -13.25 5.04
N SER A 44 -12.46 -12.75 6.06
CA SER A 44 -11.04 -13.05 6.25
C SER A 44 -10.78 -14.55 6.38
N ASN A 45 -11.59 -15.27 7.15
CA ASN A 45 -11.43 -16.72 7.31
C ASN A 45 -11.70 -17.48 6.00
N SER A 46 -12.67 -17.03 5.20
CA SER A 46 -12.95 -17.61 3.89
C SER A 46 -11.76 -17.41 2.93
N PHE A 47 -11.12 -16.24 2.93
CA PHE A 47 -9.93 -16.01 2.10
C PHE A 47 -8.68 -16.76 2.60
N LYS A 48 -8.57 -17.05 3.90
CA LYS A 48 -7.49 -17.91 4.45
C LYS A 48 -7.64 -19.38 4.07
N LYS A 49 -8.87 -19.90 3.97
CA LYS A 49 -9.17 -21.32 3.71
C LYS A 49 -9.21 -21.71 2.22
N THR A 50 -8.79 -20.81 1.32
CA THR A 50 -8.77 -21.00 -0.14
C THR A 50 -10.10 -21.49 -0.71
N HIS A 51 -11.03 -20.56 -0.97
CA HIS A 51 -12.26 -20.83 -1.73
C HIS A 51 -12.19 -20.24 -3.14
N SER A 52 -12.96 -20.81 -4.08
CA SER A 52 -13.13 -20.20 -5.41
C SER A 52 -13.87 -18.86 -5.30
N TRP A 53 -13.55 -17.92 -6.19
CA TRP A 53 -14.20 -16.61 -6.22
C TRP A 53 -15.72 -16.72 -6.36
N ASP A 54 -16.23 -17.67 -7.13
CA ASP A 54 -17.69 -17.87 -7.29
C ASP A 54 -18.38 -18.29 -5.99
N ALA A 55 -17.74 -19.14 -5.18
CA ALA A 55 -18.28 -19.54 -3.90
C ALA A 55 -18.32 -18.35 -2.92
N LEU A 56 -17.27 -17.52 -2.91
CA LEU A 56 -17.19 -16.30 -2.11
C LEU A 56 -18.25 -15.27 -2.55
N THR A 57 -18.39 -15.04 -3.85
CA THR A 57 -19.39 -14.12 -4.39
C THR A 57 -20.81 -14.55 -4.04
N LYS A 58 -21.11 -15.85 -4.08
CA LYS A 58 -22.42 -16.37 -3.64
C LYS A 58 -22.61 -16.19 -2.14
N ALA A 59 -21.61 -16.55 -1.33
CA ALA A 59 -21.68 -16.48 0.13
C ALA A 59 -21.83 -15.05 0.67
N PHE A 60 -21.25 -14.06 -0.01
CA PHE A 60 -21.23 -12.66 0.43
C PHE A 60 -22.03 -11.74 -0.51
N SER A 61 -22.97 -12.28 -1.29
CA SER A 61 -23.75 -11.52 -2.28
C SER A 61 -24.59 -10.38 -1.68
N SER A 62 -24.98 -10.49 -0.42
CA SER A 62 -25.73 -9.47 0.32
C SER A 62 -24.85 -8.45 1.06
N VAL A 63 -23.53 -8.66 1.07
CA VAL A 63 -22.60 -7.78 1.80
C VAL A 63 -22.18 -6.63 0.90
N GLN A 64 -22.53 -5.40 1.28
CA GLN A 64 -22.02 -4.21 0.62
C GLN A 64 -20.63 -3.86 1.18
N LEU A 65 -19.60 -3.93 0.33
CA LEU A 65 -18.26 -3.53 0.72
C LEU A 65 -18.17 -2.01 0.88
N THR A 66 -17.71 -1.57 2.04
CA THR A 66 -17.34 -0.17 2.31
C THR A 66 -15.82 -0.05 2.41
N HIS A 67 -15.27 1.15 2.20
CA HIS A 67 -13.82 1.38 2.33
C HIS A 67 -13.28 0.98 3.71
N SER A 68 -13.99 1.33 4.78
CA SER A 68 -13.61 0.92 6.14
C SER A 68 -13.60 -0.61 6.31
N LEU A 69 -14.61 -1.31 5.78
CA LEU A 69 -14.68 -2.76 5.86
C LEU A 69 -13.54 -3.44 5.10
N VAL A 70 -13.24 -2.97 3.89
CA VAL A 70 -12.13 -3.46 3.06
C VAL A 70 -10.79 -3.27 3.78
N GLN A 71 -10.56 -2.09 4.37
CA GLN A 71 -9.35 -1.81 5.14
C GLN A 71 -9.22 -2.75 6.35
N GLN A 72 -10.31 -2.95 7.12
CA GLN A 72 -10.32 -3.87 8.26
C GLN A 72 -10.01 -5.32 7.84
N ILE A 73 -10.59 -5.80 6.75
CA ILE A 73 -10.32 -7.15 6.22
C ILE A 73 -8.85 -7.29 5.79
N LEU A 74 -8.31 -6.31 5.07
CA LEU A 74 -6.90 -6.31 4.67
C LEU A 74 -5.97 -6.33 5.89
N LEU A 75 -6.24 -5.50 6.90
CA LEU A 75 -5.49 -5.48 8.15
C LEU A 75 -5.59 -6.81 8.91
N GLN A 76 -6.73 -7.49 8.86
CA GLN A 76 -6.88 -8.82 9.46
C GLN A 76 -6.09 -9.92 8.70
N LEU A 77 -5.79 -9.68 7.42
CA LEU A 77 -4.96 -10.52 6.57
C LEU A 77 -3.48 -10.09 6.54
N ASN A 78 -3.05 -9.21 7.45
CA ASN A 78 -1.71 -8.63 7.46
C ASN A 78 -0.56 -9.64 7.67
N HIS A 79 -0.82 -10.80 8.28
CA HIS A 79 0.23 -11.80 8.49
C HIS A 79 0.87 -12.24 7.15
N PRO A 80 2.22 -12.35 7.06
CA PRO A 80 2.91 -12.71 5.80
C PRO A 80 2.35 -13.94 5.08
N ASP A 81 2.03 -15.00 5.84
CA ASP A 81 1.45 -16.24 5.29
C ASP A 81 0.10 -16.03 4.57
N HIS A 82 -0.62 -14.95 4.89
CA HIS A 82 -1.90 -14.60 4.30
C HIS A 82 -1.79 -13.51 3.22
N ALA A 83 -0.58 -13.06 2.85
CA ALA A 83 -0.41 -11.99 1.88
C ALA A 83 -1.06 -12.30 0.53
N ARG A 84 -1.01 -13.57 0.08
CA ARG A 84 -1.70 -13.99 -1.14
C ARG A 84 -3.22 -13.94 -0.99
N SER A 85 -3.74 -14.25 0.20
CA SER A 85 -5.17 -14.11 0.52
C SER A 85 -5.61 -12.65 0.52
N ALA A 86 -4.81 -11.74 1.09
CA ALA A 86 -5.06 -10.30 1.05
C ALA A 86 -5.12 -9.77 -0.38
N LEU A 87 -4.17 -10.17 -1.22
CA LEU A 87 -4.14 -9.81 -2.64
C LEU A 87 -5.33 -10.38 -3.42
N ASN A 88 -5.69 -11.64 -3.16
CA ASN A 88 -6.86 -12.25 -3.77
C ASN A 88 -8.15 -11.54 -3.37
N PHE A 89 -8.29 -11.12 -2.10
CA PHE A 89 -9.42 -10.31 -1.64
C PHE A 89 -9.46 -8.95 -2.32
N PHE A 90 -8.32 -8.28 -2.45
CA PHE A 90 -8.20 -7.00 -3.14
C PHE A 90 -8.68 -7.10 -4.60
N TYR A 91 -8.24 -8.12 -5.33
CA TYR A 91 -8.68 -8.31 -6.72
C TYR A 91 -10.12 -8.82 -6.84
N TRP A 92 -10.56 -9.70 -5.93
CA TRP A 92 -11.93 -10.20 -5.93
C TRP A 92 -12.91 -9.07 -5.68
N SER A 93 -12.68 -8.20 -4.70
CA SER A 93 -13.54 -7.05 -4.41
C SER A 93 -13.61 -6.11 -5.61
N ALA A 94 -12.49 -5.82 -6.26
CA ALA A 94 -12.47 -4.99 -7.46
C ALA A 94 -13.23 -5.62 -8.64
N LYS A 95 -12.98 -6.90 -8.93
CA LYS A 95 -13.49 -7.56 -10.15
C LYS A 95 -14.92 -8.09 -10.01
N THR A 96 -15.29 -8.60 -8.84
CA THR A 96 -16.56 -9.30 -8.65
C THR A 96 -17.61 -8.45 -7.95
N GLN A 97 -17.19 -7.54 -7.05
CA GLN A 97 -18.08 -6.59 -6.37
C GLN A 97 -18.04 -5.20 -7.03
N ASN A 98 -17.28 -5.05 -8.13
CA ASN A 98 -17.05 -3.78 -8.82
C ASN A 98 -16.61 -2.66 -7.85
N PHE A 99 -15.86 -3.03 -6.81
CA PHE A 99 -15.45 -2.11 -5.76
C PHE A 99 -14.27 -1.25 -6.24
N GLN A 100 -14.40 0.07 -6.09
CA GLN A 100 -13.33 1.01 -6.43
C GLN A 100 -12.42 1.21 -5.21
N HIS A 101 -11.19 0.71 -5.26
CA HIS A 101 -10.23 0.88 -4.18
C HIS A 101 -9.67 2.30 -4.16
N GLN A 102 -9.56 2.86 -2.96
CA GLN A 102 -8.91 4.15 -2.69
C GLN A 102 -7.41 3.94 -2.43
N ILE A 103 -6.63 5.02 -2.52
CA ILE A 103 -5.19 4.99 -2.32
C ILE A 103 -4.77 4.30 -1.01
N TYR A 104 -5.52 4.48 0.08
CA TYR A 104 -5.19 3.87 1.36
C TYR A 104 -5.33 2.33 1.36
N SER A 105 -6.36 1.79 0.70
CA SER A 105 -6.49 0.33 0.54
C SER A 105 -5.37 -0.27 -0.33
N TYR A 106 -4.88 0.47 -1.33
CA TYR A 106 -3.68 0.09 -2.07
C TYR A 106 -2.47 0.04 -1.14
N CYS A 107 -2.26 1.07 -0.31
CA CYS A 107 -1.12 1.18 0.59
C CYS A 107 -1.06 0.01 1.59
N ILE A 108 -2.20 -0.34 2.21
CA ILE A 108 -2.27 -1.51 3.11
C ILE A 108 -1.86 -2.79 2.36
N ALA A 109 -2.45 -3.05 1.19
CA ALA A 109 -2.14 -4.25 0.41
C ALA A 109 -0.66 -4.31 -0.02
N ILE A 110 -0.10 -3.16 -0.42
CA ILE A 110 1.32 -3.03 -0.79
C ILE A 110 2.21 -3.36 0.42
N HIS A 111 1.94 -2.80 1.59
CA HIS A 111 2.71 -3.09 2.81
C HIS A 111 2.72 -4.59 3.16
N ILE A 112 1.55 -5.23 3.10
CA ILE A 112 1.40 -6.67 3.35
C ILE A 112 2.28 -7.48 2.37
N LEU A 113 2.25 -7.14 1.09
CA LEU A 113 3.02 -7.85 0.06
C LEU A 113 4.52 -7.63 0.21
N VAL A 114 4.96 -6.42 0.53
CA VAL A 114 6.38 -6.12 0.77
C VAL A 114 6.88 -6.87 1.99
N HIS A 115 6.10 -6.91 3.06
CA HIS A 115 6.45 -7.63 4.28
C HIS A 115 6.54 -9.15 4.04
N ALA A 116 5.69 -9.70 3.17
CA ALA A 116 5.77 -11.09 2.71
C ALA A 116 6.77 -11.35 1.57
N HIS A 117 7.61 -10.36 1.21
CA HIS A 117 8.57 -10.43 0.10
C HIS A 117 7.96 -10.76 -1.29
N GLN A 118 6.66 -10.49 -1.50
CA GLN A 118 5.98 -10.62 -2.80
C GLN A 118 6.20 -9.37 -3.67
N LEU A 119 7.46 -9.07 -3.98
CA LEU A 119 7.87 -7.78 -4.56
C LEU A 119 7.30 -7.52 -5.97
N THR A 120 7.10 -8.57 -6.76
CA THR A 120 6.52 -8.44 -8.12
C THR A 120 5.09 -7.91 -8.05
N GLU A 121 4.26 -8.49 -7.18
CA GLU A 121 2.87 -8.08 -6.99
C GLU A 121 2.79 -6.69 -6.36
N ALA A 122 3.65 -6.41 -5.37
CA ALA A 122 3.75 -5.08 -4.76
C ALA A 122 4.08 -4.00 -5.82
N LYS A 123 5.05 -4.24 -6.70
CA LYS A 123 5.40 -3.32 -7.80
C LYS A 123 4.23 -3.09 -8.76
N ILE A 124 3.44 -4.12 -9.06
CA ILE A 124 2.25 -4.01 -9.92
C ILE A 124 1.20 -3.13 -9.23
N LEU A 125 0.93 -3.35 -7.94
CA LEU A 125 -0.04 -2.55 -7.20
C LEU A 125 0.40 -1.09 -7.04
N ILE A 126 1.68 -0.82 -6.76
CA ILE A 126 2.21 0.56 -6.72
C ILE A 126 2.00 1.26 -8.06
N GLN A 127 2.36 0.61 -9.17
CA GLN A 127 2.14 1.18 -10.51
C GLN A 127 0.66 1.39 -10.82
N SER A 128 -0.22 0.51 -10.34
CA SER A 128 -1.66 0.67 -10.49
C SER A 128 -2.20 1.83 -9.67
N ALA A 129 -1.71 2.01 -8.44
CA ALA A 129 -2.10 3.12 -7.57
C ALA A 129 -1.70 4.46 -8.20
N LEU A 130 -0.46 4.59 -8.65
CA LEU A 130 0.04 5.81 -9.33
C LEU A 130 -0.77 6.19 -10.58
N LYS A 131 -1.30 5.20 -11.32
CA LYS A 131 -2.10 5.45 -12.52
C LYS A 131 -3.57 5.75 -12.23
N ASN A 132 -4.14 5.08 -11.24
CA ASN A 132 -5.58 5.09 -10.99
C ASN A 132 -6.01 6.12 -9.95
N CYS A 133 -5.10 6.51 -9.05
CA CYS A 133 -5.34 7.45 -7.96
C CYS A 133 -4.70 8.81 -8.21
N ALA A 134 -4.23 9.11 -9.43
CA ALA A 134 -3.60 10.39 -9.77
C ALA A 134 -4.53 11.60 -9.57
N SER A 135 -5.85 11.38 -9.53
CA SER A 135 -6.85 12.42 -9.26
C SER A 135 -7.25 12.54 -7.79
N ASP A 136 -6.79 11.63 -6.92
CA ASP A 136 -7.08 11.70 -5.49
C ASP A 136 -6.26 12.84 -4.89
N SER A 137 -6.87 13.65 -4.01
CA SER A 137 -6.18 14.77 -3.35
C SER A 137 -5.11 14.32 -2.35
N THR A 138 -4.95 13.01 -2.14
CA THR A 138 -4.08 12.42 -1.13
C THR A 138 -2.90 11.75 -1.83
N SER A 139 -1.70 12.18 -1.48
CA SER A 139 -0.45 11.63 -2.00
C SER A 139 -0.30 10.14 -1.63
N ILE A 140 0.27 9.35 -2.55
CA ILE A 140 0.63 7.95 -2.27
C ILE A 140 1.78 7.86 -1.27
N VAL A 141 2.72 8.81 -1.31
CA VAL A 141 3.80 8.93 -0.33
C VAL A 141 3.21 9.15 1.06
N GLU A 142 2.28 10.10 1.20
CA GLU A 142 1.57 10.37 2.46
C GLU A 142 0.84 9.12 2.97
N SER A 143 0.10 8.46 2.08
CA SER A 143 -0.72 7.30 2.44
C SER A 143 0.11 6.08 2.84
N LEU A 144 1.23 5.83 2.15
CA LEU A 144 2.19 4.78 2.51
C LEU A 144 2.86 5.10 3.84
N LEU A 145 3.22 6.36 4.09
CA LEU A 145 3.81 6.75 5.37
C LEU A 145 2.81 6.59 6.52
N GLY A 146 1.56 7.04 6.33
CA GLY A 146 0.49 6.96 7.32
C GLY A 146 0.07 5.53 7.66
N SER A 147 0.16 4.58 6.72
CA SER A 147 -0.17 3.17 6.95
C SER A 147 1.03 2.30 7.36
N TYR A 148 2.26 2.81 7.27
CA TYR A 148 3.49 2.06 7.56
C TYR A 148 3.48 1.39 8.94
N ASN A 149 3.20 2.16 10.00
CA ASN A 149 3.18 1.66 11.37
C ASN A 149 1.92 0.84 11.69
N VAL A 150 0.80 1.14 11.02
CA VAL A 150 -0.46 0.40 11.20
C VAL A 150 -0.31 -1.04 10.74
N VAL A 151 0.42 -1.25 9.64
CA VAL A 151 0.65 -2.56 9.05
C VAL A 151 1.93 -3.21 9.61
N GLY A 152 2.89 -2.44 10.12
CA GLY A 152 4.19 -2.98 10.56
C GLY A 152 5.10 -3.30 9.37
N SER A 153 5.14 -2.41 8.38
CA SER A 153 5.85 -2.61 7.12
C SER A 153 7.37 -2.55 7.25
N CYS A 154 8.06 -2.86 6.14
CA CYS A 154 9.51 -2.75 5.95
C CYS A 154 9.87 -1.53 5.07
N PRO A 155 11.04 -0.86 5.27
CA PRO A 155 11.46 0.30 4.49
C PRO A 155 11.58 0.06 2.98
N LEU A 156 11.75 -1.20 2.57
CA LEU A 156 11.81 -1.64 1.18
C LEU A 156 10.63 -1.12 0.33
N VAL A 157 9.48 -0.84 0.94
CA VAL A 157 8.31 -0.29 0.25
C VAL A 157 8.61 1.03 -0.47
N PHE A 158 9.45 1.89 0.12
CA PHE A 158 9.81 3.18 -0.46
C PHE A 158 10.80 3.02 -1.62
N ASP A 159 11.71 2.06 -1.54
CA ASP A 159 12.58 1.72 -2.68
C ASP A 159 11.77 1.25 -3.89
N LEU A 160 10.70 0.48 -3.65
CA LEU A 160 9.80 0.04 -4.71
C LEU A 160 8.96 1.19 -5.29
N LEU A 161 8.56 2.15 -4.45
CA LEU A 161 7.85 3.35 -4.87
C LEU A 161 8.70 4.19 -5.83
N VAL A 162 9.96 4.46 -5.48
CA VAL A 162 10.88 5.20 -6.34
C VAL A 162 11.13 4.48 -7.67
N GLN A 163 11.31 3.15 -7.62
CA GLN A 163 11.42 2.34 -8.84
C GLN A 163 10.17 2.44 -9.71
N ALA A 164 8.98 2.57 -9.12
CA ALA A 164 7.73 2.72 -9.87
C ALA A 164 7.62 4.10 -10.52
N TYR A 165 7.91 5.19 -9.80
CA TYR A 165 7.98 6.55 -10.36
C TYR A 165 8.97 6.60 -11.54
N ALA A 166 10.18 6.05 -11.36
CA ALA A 166 11.19 5.95 -12.41
C ALA A 166 10.67 5.21 -13.65
N LYS A 167 10.03 4.05 -13.44
CA LYS A 167 9.47 3.23 -14.52
C LYS A 167 8.34 3.92 -15.27
N LEU A 168 7.54 4.73 -14.57
CA LEU A 168 6.42 5.47 -15.15
C LEU A 168 6.82 6.85 -15.70
N ARG A 169 8.09 7.24 -15.58
CA ARG A 169 8.60 8.58 -15.96
C ARG A 169 7.92 9.71 -15.20
N MET A 170 7.52 9.44 -13.96
CA MET A 170 6.88 10.38 -13.03
C MET A 170 7.86 10.78 -11.92
N LEU A 171 9.15 10.88 -12.24
CA LEU A 171 10.17 11.17 -11.22
C LEU A 171 9.99 12.57 -10.64
N GLU A 172 9.62 13.54 -11.46
CA GLU A 172 9.35 14.92 -11.04
C GLU A 172 8.20 14.95 -10.03
N ASP A 173 7.06 14.33 -10.35
CA ASP A 173 5.92 14.19 -9.42
C ASP A 173 6.32 13.52 -8.11
N GLY A 174 7.11 12.44 -8.20
CA GLY A 174 7.59 11.72 -7.02
C GLY A 174 8.56 12.53 -6.17
N PHE A 175 9.35 13.43 -6.77
CA PHE A 175 10.23 14.34 -6.05
C PHE A 175 9.46 15.46 -5.36
N GLU A 176 8.48 16.05 -6.05
CA GLU A 176 7.59 17.06 -5.50
C GLU A 176 6.81 16.53 -4.29
N GLU A 177 6.18 15.35 -4.41
CA GLU A 177 5.48 14.70 -3.29
C GLU A 177 6.39 14.42 -2.08
N MET A 178 7.67 14.11 -2.33
CA MET A 178 8.63 13.88 -1.25
C MET A 178 9.09 15.18 -0.59
N GLU A 179 9.33 16.23 -1.37
CA GLU A 179 9.68 17.55 -0.85
C GLU A 179 8.54 18.16 -0.02
N ASP A 180 7.29 18.02 -0.46
CA ASP A 180 6.10 18.43 0.30
C ASP A 180 5.98 17.73 1.66
N MET A 181 6.58 16.55 1.79
CA MET A 181 6.64 15.75 3.02
C MET A 181 7.91 16.01 3.83
N ASP A 182 8.70 17.04 3.49
CA ASP A 182 10.02 17.35 4.04
C ASP A 182 11.04 16.20 3.91
N LEU A 183 10.80 15.26 2.98
CA LEU A 183 11.70 14.15 2.67
C LEU A 183 12.68 14.61 1.60
N LYS A 184 13.87 15.08 2.02
CA LYS A 184 14.90 15.56 1.09
C LYS A 184 15.30 14.49 0.06
N PRO A 185 15.04 14.69 -1.25
CA PRO A 185 15.32 13.66 -2.27
C PRO A 185 16.79 13.46 -2.66
N TYR A 186 17.74 14.02 -1.90
CA TYR A 186 19.15 14.16 -2.30
C TYR A 186 20.18 13.57 -1.34
N ASP A 187 19.79 12.73 -0.39
CA ASP A 187 20.78 11.86 0.27
C ASP A 187 21.26 10.78 -0.70
N GLU A 188 22.53 10.34 -0.58
CA GLU A 188 23.30 9.42 -1.46
C GLU A 188 22.53 8.22 -2.06
N THR A 189 21.41 7.83 -1.44
CA THR A 189 20.48 6.80 -1.87
C THR A 189 19.84 7.08 -3.24
N PHE A 190 19.51 8.34 -3.56
CA PHE A 190 18.85 8.69 -4.83
C PHE A 190 19.83 8.94 -5.98
N SER A 191 21.05 9.42 -5.70
CA SER A 191 22.09 9.61 -6.72
C SER A 191 22.44 8.30 -7.43
N HIS A 192 22.46 7.17 -6.72
CA HIS A 192 22.69 5.85 -7.32
C HIS A 192 21.51 5.34 -8.15
N LEU A 193 20.27 5.76 -7.84
CA LEU A 193 19.08 5.44 -8.65
C LEU A 193 19.02 6.28 -9.92
N ILE A 194 19.37 7.57 -9.85
CA ILE A 194 19.53 8.45 -11.03
C ILE A 194 20.65 7.90 -11.94
N GLU A 195 21.79 7.49 -11.38
CA GLU A 195 22.89 6.91 -12.15
C GLU A 195 22.51 5.54 -12.77
N GLY A 196 21.77 4.71 -12.04
CA GLY A 196 21.23 3.45 -12.54
C GLY A 196 20.19 3.63 -13.66
N CYS A 197 19.32 4.64 -13.56
CA CYS A 197 18.34 4.98 -14.58
C CYS A 197 18.97 5.60 -15.83
N ALA A 198 19.99 6.44 -15.69
CA ALA A 198 20.77 6.98 -16.81
C ALA A 198 21.42 5.83 -17.61
N LYS A 199 22.04 4.86 -16.92
CA LYS A 199 22.66 3.68 -17.54
C LYS A 199 21.64 2.73 -18.18
N ALA A 200 20.45 2.56 -17.59
CA ALA A 200 19.40 1.71 -18.16
C ALA A 200 18.71 2.32 -19.40
N GLY A 201 18.73 3.65 -19.53
CA GLY A 201 18.29 4.36 -20.74
C GLY A 201 19.21 4.12 -21.94
N GLU A 202 20.52 4.01 -21.71
CA GLU A 202 21.52 3.74 -22.76
C GLU A 202 21.51 2.29 -23.25
N MET A 203 21.13 1.33 -22.40
CA MET A 203 21.06 -0.09 -22.79
C MET A 203 19.87 -0.45 -23.70
N LYS A 204 18.91 0.46 -23.91
CA LYS A 204 17.78 0.25 -24.83
C LYS A 204 17.95 0.96 -26.18
N ALA A 205 19.11 1.59 -26.43
CA ALA A 205 19.42 2.30 -27.66
C ALA A 205 20.53 1.62 -28.50
N LYS A 206 20.82 0.33 -28.26
CA LYS A 206 21.74 -0.49 -29.05
C LYS A 206 21.03 -1.66 -29.72
#